data_AF-A0A9P5T001-F1
#
_entry.id   AF-A0A9P5T001-F1
#
_cell.length_a   1.000
_cell.length_b   1.000
_cell.length_c   1.000
_cell.angle_alpha   90.00
_cell.angle_beta   90.00
_cell.angle_gamma   90.00
#
_symmetry.space_group_name_H-M   'P 1'
#
loop_
_entity.id
_entity.type
_entity.pdbx_description
1 polymer ?
#
loop_
_entity_poly.entity_id
_entity_poly.type
_entity_poly.pdbx_seq_one_letter_code
_entity_poly.pdbx_strand_id
1 'polypeptide(L)'
;MLNKMRPKLDSMKEQHQKILKEKSNELAGQLKTLEDLQSMKQILKNPSTARNMDLEGVKEEIKTTHGDIETMERGLLFAVLPKGLVDEANAILEIRAGALRKSNVGSDAMINISGSIVFGHLKYETGDHRTQRVRLRRLGDATHQP
;
A
#
# COMPACT_ATOMS: atom_id res chain seq x y z
N MET A 1 24.29 -28.82 -28.19
CA MET A 1 23.64 -28.19 -27.02
C MET A 1 22.82 -26.94 -27.37
N LEU A 2 23.29 -26.06 -28.27
CA LEU A 2 22.59 -24.83 -28.70
C LEU A 2 21.14 -25.04 -29.21
N ASN A 3 20.87 -26.07 -30.01
CA ASN A 3 19.52 -26.34 -30.55
C ASN A 3 18.48 -26.78 -29.50
N LYS A 4 18.90 -27.28 -28.33
CA LYS A 4 17.98 -27.65 -27.23
C LYS A 4 17.55 -26.46 -26.37
N MET A 5 18.31 -25.35 -26.42
CA MET A 5 18.07 -24.14 -25.60
C MET A 5 17.23 -23.07 -26.32
N ARG A 6 17.24 -23.06 -27.67
CA ARG A 6 16.42 -22.18 -28.52
C ARG A 6 14.93 -22.15 -28.14
N PRO A 7 14.21 -23.29 -28.05
CA PRO A 7 12.78 -23.27 -27.74
C PRO A 7 12.48 -22.71 -26.34
N LYS A 8 13.40 -22.88 -25.39
CA LYS A 8 13.27 -22.32 -24.03
C LYS A 8 13.47 -20.80 -24.03
N LEU A 9 14.37 -20.29 -24.87
CA LEU A 9 14.60 -18.86 -25.05
C LEU A 9 13.43 -18.17 -25.76
N ASP A 10 12.87 -18.81 -26.78
CA ASP A 10 11.72 -18.28 -27.54
C ASP A 10 10.47 -18.24 -26.66
N SER A 11 10.22 -19.31 -25.88
CA SER A 11 9.15 -19.33 -24.86
C SER A 11 9.32 -18.24 -23.80
N MET A 12 10.54 -17.99 -23.32
CA MET A 12 10.80 -16.94 -22.33
C MET A 12 10.58 -15.53 -22.90
N LYS A 13 10.91 -15.32 -24.18
CA LYS A 13 10.64 -14.05 -24.89
C LYS A 13 9.16 -13.81 -25.09
N GLU A 14 8.40 -14.84 -25.48
CA GLU A 14 6.95 -14.77 -25.63
C GLU A 14 6.26 -14.48 -24.28
N GLN A 15 6.68 -15.14 -23.20
CA GLN A 15 6.18 -14.87 -21.86
C GLN A 15 6.46 -13.43 -21.42
N HIS A 16 7.68 -12.92 -21.67
CA HIS A 16 8.03 -11.54 -21.35
C HIS A 16 7.19 -10.54 -22.15
N GLN A 17 7.02 -10.76 -23.46
CA GLN A 17 6.25 -9.89 -24.33
C GLN A 17 4.76 -9.87 -23.96
N LYS A 18 4.22 -11.01 -23.51
CA LYS A 18 2.87 -11.12 -22.96
C LYS A 18 2.71 -10.29 -21.68
N ILE A 19 3.63 -10.45 -20.73
CA ILE A 19 3.62 -9.69 -19.46
C ILE A 19 3.69 -8.18 -19.73
N LEU A 20 4.56 -7.74 -20.65
CA LEU A 20 4.68 -6.32 -21.02
C LEU A 20 3.37 -5.77 -21.60
N LYS A 21 2.69 -6.54 -22.44
CA LYS A 21 1.43 -6.13 -23.07
C LYS A 21 0.29 -6.04 -22.06
N GLU A 22 0.19 -7.02 -21.15
CA GLU A 22 -0.77 -7.01 -20.05
C GLU A 22 -0.54 -5.79 -19.15
N LYS A 23 0.72 -5.53 -18.77
CA LYS A 23 1.12 -4.36 -17.98
C LYS A 23 0.75 -3.03 -18.66
N SER A 24 1.02 -2.93 -19.97
CA SER A 24 0.74 -1.73 -20.74
C SER A 24 -0.75 -1.40 -20.77
N ASN A 25 -1.61 -2.43 -20.86
CA ASN A 25 -3.06 -2.24 -20.85
C ASN A 25 -3.56 -1.87 -19.46
N GLU A 26 -3.01 -2.46 -18.41
CA GLU A 26 -3.31 -2.14 -17.02
C GLU A 26 -2.97 -0.68 -16.70
N LEU A 27 -1.78 -0.22 -17.12
CA LEU A 27 -1.34 1.17 -16.99
C LEU A 27 -2.22 2.15 -17.78
N ALA A 28 -2.69 1.77 -18.98
CA ALA A 28 -3.60 2.60 -19.77
C ALA A 28 -4.97 2.78 -19.09
N GLY A 29 -5.48 1.73 -18.44
CA GLY A 29 -6.69 1.81 -17.61
C GLY A 29 -6.52 2.75 -16.42
N GLN A 30 -5.36 2.67 -15.75
CA GLN A 30 -5.02 3.51 -14.60
C GLN A 30 -4.91 5.01 -14.97
N LEU A 31 -4.31 5.32 -16.11
CA LEU A 31 -4.23 6.71 -16.61
C LEU A 31 -5.61 7.32 -16.81
N LYS A 32 -6.54 6.56 -17.39
CA LYS A 32 -7.93 7.02 -17.58
C LYS A 32 -8.63 7.32 -16.26
N THR A 33 -8.50 6.44 -15.26
CA THR A 33 -9.09 6.68 -13.93
C THR A 33 -8.48 7.90 -13.22
N LEU A 34 -7.20 8.19 -13.46
CA LEU A 34 -6.53 9.39 -12.95
C LEU A 34 -7.07 10.66 -13.61
N GLU A 35 -7.28 10.63 -14.94
CA GLU A 35 -7.90 11.73 -15.70
C GLU A 35 -9.33 12.01 -15.22
N ASP A 36 -10.12 10.96 -14.98
CA ASP A 36 -11.48 11.07 -14.46
C ASP A 36 -11.49 11.73 -13.06
N LEU A 37 -10.57 11.32 -12.18
CA LEU A 37 -10.43 11.92 -10.85
C LEU A 37 -9.98 13.38 -10.88
N GLN A 38 -9.06 13.72 -11.78
CA GLN A 38 -8.63 15.11 -11.97
C GLN A 38 -9.79 15.99 -12.44
N SER A 39 -10.62 15.46 -13.33
CA SER A 39 -11.84 16.13 -13.82
C SER A 39 -12.84 16.37 -12.69
N MET A 40 -13.11 15.35 -11.87
CA MET A 40 -13.97 15.46 -10.68
C MET A 40 -13.44 16.49 -9.66
N LYS A 41 -12.13 16.48 -9.39
CA LYS A 41 -11.49 17.47 -8.50
C LYS A 41 -11.56 18.90 -9.04
N GLN A 42 -11.52 19.10 -10.36
CA GLN A 42 -11.71 20.42 -10.97
C GLN A 42 -13.15 20.93 -10.79
N ILE A 43 -14.16 20.05 -10.90
CA ILE A 43 -15.57 20.42 -10.69
C ILE A 43 -15.80 20.94 -9.27
N LEU A 44 -15.16 20.33 -8.27
CA LEU A 44 -15.22 20.80 -6.88
C LEU A 44 -14.50 22.13 -6.62
N LYS A 45 -13.49 22.49 -7.42
CA LYS A 45 -12.77 23.76 -7.28
C LYS A 45 -13.56 24.97 -7.81
N ASN A 46 -14.62 24.75 -8.59
CA ASN A 46 -15.43 25.83 -9.15
C ASN A 46 -16.54 26.27 -8.16
N PRO A 47 -16.54 27.54 -7.69
CA PRO A 47 -17.48 28.02 -6.68
C PRO A 47 -18.95 28.06 -7.14
N SER A 48 -19.20 28.09 -8.45
CA SER A 48 -20.52 28.17 -9.07
C SER A 48 -21.30 26.85 -9.02
N THR A 49 -20.61 25.71 -8.94
CA THR A 49 -21.23 24.36 -8.87
C THR A 49 -21.61 23.96 -7.45
N ALA A 50 -20.99 24.57 -6.43
CA ALA A 50 -21.19 24.23 -5.02
C ALA A 50 -22.60 24.56 -4.48
N ARG A 51 -23.37 25.40 -5.18
CA ARG A 51 -24.68 25.87 -4.70
C ARG A 51 -25.82 24.86 -4.88
N ASN A 52 -25.65 23.84 -5.73
CA ASN A 52 -26.67 22.84 -6.08
C ASN A 52 -26.15 21.38 -6.02
N MET A 53 -24.96 21.13 -5.46
CA MET A 53 -24.31 19.83 -5.51
C MET A 53 -24.21 19.25 -4.11
N ASP A 54 -24.55 17.96 -3.96
CA ASP A 54 -24.35 17.21 -2.73
C ASP A 54 -22.83 17.01 -2.51
N LEU A 55 -22.21 18.01 -1.88
CA LEU A 55 -20.77 18.06 -1.61
C LEU A 55 -20.31 16.88 -0.74
N GLU A 56 -21.22 16.23 0.00
CA GLU A 56 -20.93 15.05 0.80
C GLU A 56 -20.77 13.82 -0.10
N GLY A 57 -21.69 13.63 -1.05
CA GLY A 57 -21.62 12.55 -2.05
C GLY A 57 -20.35 12.62 -2.90
N VAL A 58 -19.97 13.81 -3.38
CA VAL A 58 -18.74 13.97 -4.19
C VAL A 58 -17.48 13.72 -3.36
N LYS A 59 -17.46 14.06 -2.06
CA LYS A 59 -16.33 13.76 -1.18
C LYS A 59 -16.18 12.26 -0.93
N GLU A 60 -17.28 11.54 -0.73
CA GLU A 60 -17.25 10.09 -0.57
C GLU A 60 -16.86 9.38 -1.88
N GLU A 61 -17.31 9.88 -3.03
CA GLU A 61 -16.86 9.38 -4.34
C GLU A 61 -15.35 9.58 -4.52
N ILE A 62 -14.84 10.78 -4.24
CA ILE A 62 -13.39 11.06 -4.29
C ILE A 62 -12.60 10.19 -3.33
N LYS A 63 -13.10 9.97 -2.12
CA LYS A 63 -12.45 9.12 -1.11
C LYS A 63 -12.40 7.67 -1.57
N THR A 64 -13.48 7.18 -2.18
CA THR A 64 -13.55 5.83 -2.78
C THR A 64 -12.53 5.70 -3.90
N THR A 65 -12.56 6.59 -4.89
CA THR A 65 -11.64 6.53 -6.02
C THR A 65 -10.19 6.76 -5.59
N HIS A 66 -9.94 7.52 -4.52
CA HIS A 66 -8.60 7.63 -3.95
C HIS A 66 -8.11 6.31 -3.36
N GLY A 67 -8.97 5.57 -2.64
CA GLY A 67 -8.67 4.23 -2.15
C GLY A 67 -8.42 3.23 -3.29
N ASP A 68 -9.16 3.36 -4.40
CA ASP A 68 -8.93 2.55 -5.61
C ASP A 68 -7.55 2.86 -6.23
N ILE A 69 -7.18 4.15 -6.32
CA ILE A 69 -5.82 4.56 -6.75
C ILE A 69 -4.76 3.95 -5.84
N GLU A 70 -4.88 4.07 -4.52
CA GLU A 70 -3.88 3.51 -3.60
C GLU A 70 -3.70 1.99 -3.79
N THR A 71 -4.81 1.29 -4.02
CA THR A 71 -4.80 -0.15 -4.27
C THR A 71 -4.09 -0.47 -5.60
N MET A 72 -4.39 0.31 -6.65
CA MET A 72 -3.76 0.19 -7.96
C MET A 72 -2.27 0.52 -7.95
N GLU A 73 -1.85 1.58 -7.26
CA GLU A 73 -0.45 1.97 -7.10
C GLU A 73 0.34 0.88 -6.38
N ARG A 74 -0.22 0.28 -5.32
CA ARG A 74 0.40 -0.87 -4.65
C ARG A 74 0.53 -2.05 -5.60
N GLY A 75 -0.51 -2.37 -6.36
CA GLY A 75 -0.48 -3.42 -7.39
C GLY A 75 0.65 -3.20 -8.41
N LEU A 76 0.79 -1.97 -8.91
CA LEU A 76 1.84 -1.59 -9.85
C LEU A 76 3.23 -1.71 -9.23
N LEU A 77 3.41 -1.23 -7.99
CA LEU A 77 4.67 -1.34 -7.26
C LEU A 77 5.11 -2.81 -7.15
N PHE A 78 4.21 -3.71 -6.72
CA PHE A 78 4.49 -5.15 -6.68
C PHE A 78 4.84 -5.72 -8.04
N ALA A 79 4.18 -5.23 -9.07
CA ALA A 79 4.37 -5.72 -10.41
C ALA A 79 5.72 -5.27 -11.01
N VAL A 80 6.24 -4.09 -10.62
CA VAL A 80 7.56 -3.58 -11.04
C VAL A 80 8.69 -4.18 -10.21
N LEU A 81 8.43 -4.55 -8.95
CA LEU A 81 9.42 -5.19 -8.11
C LEU A 81 9.81 -6.58 -8.66
N PRO A 82 11.11 -6.93 -8.65
CA PRO A 82 11.54 -8.27 -9.01
C PRO A 82 10.95 -9.27 -8.02
N LYS A 83 10.16 -10.22 -8.54
CA LYS A 83 9.57 -11.29 -7.73
C LYS A 83 10.69 -12.17 -7.15
N GLY A 84 10.72 -12.27 -5.83
CA GLY A 84 11.63 -13.15 -5.10
C GLY A 84 11.04 -14.54 -4.89
N LEU A 85 11.89 -15.56 -4.76
CA LEU A 85 11.49 -16.97 -4.60
C LEU A 85 10.60 -17.23 -3.37
N VAL A 86 10.64 -16.34 -2.38
CA VAL A 86 9.91 -16.47 -1.10
C VAL A 86 8.69 -15.56 -1.02
N ASP A 87 8.38 -14.78 -2.06
CA ASP A 87 7.30 -13.79 -2.00
C ASP A 87 5.93 -14.44 -1.77
N GLU A 88 5.74 -15.68 -2.26
CA GLU A 88 4.49 -16.45 -2.10
C GLU A 88 4.31 -17.09 -0.72
N ALA A 89 5.33 -17.04 0.14
CA ALA A 89 5.27 -17.68 1.45
C ALA A 89 4.34 -16.95 2.44
N ASN A 90 3.83 -17.70 3.40
CA ASN A 90 3.24 -17.15 4.62
C ASN A 90 4.31 -16.36 5.41
N ALA A 91 3.88 -15.45 6.29
CA ALA A 91 4.80 -14.69 7.13
C ALA A 91 4.41 -14.77 8.61
N ILE A 92 5.43 -14.77 9.47
CA ILE A 92 5.26 -14.54 10.90
C ILE A 92 5.66 -13.09 11.16
N LEU A 93 4.73 -12.30 11.67
CA LEU A 93 4.97 -10.93 12.08
C LEU A 93 5.26 -10.90 13.58
N GLU A 94 6.48 -10.50 13.93
CA GLU A 94 6.88 -10.25 15.31
C GLU A 94 6.89 -8.75 15.59
N ILE A 95 6.02 -8.30 16.50
CA ILE A 95 6.03 -6.94 17.02
C ILE A 95 6.73 -6.98 18.37
N ARG A 96 7.87 -6.31 18.48
CA ARG A 96 8.63 -6.22 19.73
C ARG A 96 8.54 -4.83 20.32
N ALA A 97 8.42 -4.73 21.64
CA ALA A 97 8.46 -3.42 22.28
C ALA A 97 9.90 -2.87 22.29
N GLY A 98 10.05 -1.66 21.76
CA GLY A 98 11.32 -0.93 21.80
C GLY A 98 11.71 -0.42 23.20
N ALA A 99 12.89 0.20 23.29
CA ALA A 99 13.59 0.56 24.53
C ALA A 99 12.86 1.52 25.50
N LEU A 100 11.72 2.12 25.11
CA LEU A 100 10.98 3.11 25.92
C LEU A 100 9.73 2.50 26.55
N ARG A 101 9.89 1.53 27.45
CA ARG A 101 8.80 0.99 28.26
C ARG A 101 8.78 1.58 29.67
N LYS A 102 7.58 1.96 30.14
CA LYS A 102 7.29 2.37 31.53
C LYS A 102 6.15 1.54 32.19
N SER A 103 5.65 0.49 31.55
CA SER A 103 4.48 -0.27 32.04
C SER A 103 4.59 -1.78 31.82
N ASN A 104 3.99 -2.58 32.72
CA ASN A 104 4.06 -4.05 32.81
C ASN A 104 3.05 -4.84 31.93
N VAL A 105 2.49 -4.25 30.88
CA VAL A 105 1.55 -4.95 29.97
C VAL A 105 2.35 -5.63 28.85
N GLY A 106 2.11 -6.90 28.50
CA GLY A 106 2.93 -7.75 27.59
C GLY A 106 3.70 -7.04 26.47
N SER A 107 4.99 -7.37 26.34
CA SER A 107 5.99 -6.65 25.55
C SER A 107 5.95 -6.92 24.06
N ASP A 108 5.59 -8.15 23.65
CA ASP A 108 5.82 -8.61 22.29
C ASP A 108 4.58 -9.39 21.80
N ALA A 109 4.32 -9.32 20.49
CA ALA A 109 3.24 -10.04 19.83
C ALA A 109 3.79 -10.82 18.64
N MET A 110 3.34 -12.07 18.50
CA MET A 110 3.60 -12.91 17.33
C MET A 110 2.29 -13.18 16.62
N ILE A 111 2.24 -12.91 15.32
CA ILE A 111 1.06 -13.10 14.48
C ILE A 111 1.47 -13.95 13.28
N ASN A 112 0.80 -15.09 13.08
CA ASN A 112 0.97 -15.89 11.87
C ASN A 112 -0.02 -15.40 10.81
N ILE A 113 0.49 -14.98 9.65
CA ILE A 113 -0.28 -14.45 8.54
C ILE A 113 -0.12 -15.41 7.38
N SER A 114 -1.24 -15.99 6.94
CA SER A 114 -1.28 -16.96 5.85
C SER A 114 -2.15 -16.46 4.70
N GLY A 115 -1.76 -16.73 3.46
CA GLY A 115 -2.46 -16.26 2.28
C GLY A 115 -1.58 -16.17 1.03
N SER A 116 -2.11 -15.56 -0.02
CA SER A 116 -1.36 -15.35 -1.27
C SER A 116 -0.36 -14.21 -1.12
N ILE A 117 0.91 -14.47 -1.45
CA ILE A 117 1.98 -13.46 -1.56
C ILE A 117 2.26 -12.70 -0.25
N VAL A 118 1.98 -13.31 0.91
CA VAL A 118 2.04 -12.60 2.21
C VAL A 118 3.43 -12.06 2.52
N PHE A 119 4.48 -12.88 2.39
CA PHE A 119 5.84 -12.42 2.64
C PHE A 119 6.27 -11.33 1.65
N GLY A 120 5.85 -11.45 0.39
CA GLY A 120 6.06 -10.42 -0.62
C GLY A 120 5.52 -9.05 -0.19
N HIS A 121 4.36 -9.02 0.46
CA HIS A 121 3.76 -7.80 1.00
C HIS A 121 4.47 -7.25 2.24
N LEU A 122 5.00 -8.10 3.12
CA LEU A 122 5.50 -7.68 4.44
C LEU A 122 7.03 -7.56 4.53
N LYS A 123 7.78 -8.05 3.54
CA LYS A 123 9.26 -8.07 3.57
C LYS A 123 9.90 -6.68 3.78
N TYR A 124 9.20 -5.61 3.41
CA TYR A 124 9.68 -4.22 3.55
C TYR A 124 9.32 -3.56 4.88
N GLU A 125 8.44 -4.16 5.68
CA GLU A 125 8.08 -3.67 7.01
C GLU A 125 9.05 -4.17 8.10
N THR A 126 10.04 -4.97 7.69
CA THR A 126 11.06 -5.50 8.58
C THR A 126 12.01 -4.38 9.03
N GLY A 127 12.32 -4.36 10.33
CA GLY A 127 13.26 -3.40 10.92
C GLY A 127 12.65 -2.58 12.05
N ASP A 128 13.40 -1.58 12.50
CA ASP A 128 13.02 -0.72 13.62
C ASP A 128 12.10 0.41 13.18
N HIS A 129 10.90 0.46 13.77
CA HIS A 129 9.98 1.59 13.60
C HIS A 129 10.21 2.61 14.72
N ARG A 130 10.56 3.85 14.36
CA ARG A 130 10.76 4.95 15.33
C ARG A 130 9.49 5.77 15.48
N THR A 131 9.14 6.10 16.72
CA THR A 131 8.01 6.99 17.01
C THR A 131 8.48 8.20 17.79
N GLN A 132 8.38 9.39 17.19
CA GLN A 132 8.52 10.66 17.88
C GLN A 132 7.14 11.27 18.09
N ARG A 133 6.74 11.42 19.35
CA ARG A 133 5.45 12.01 19.70
C ARG A 133 5.61 12.97 20.85
N VAL A 134 4.90 14.09 20.80
CA VAL A 134 4.74 14.95 21.96
C VAL A 134 3.72 14.29 22.88
N ARG A 135 4.12 14.00 24.12
CA ARG A 135 3.19 13.45 25.09
C ARG A 135 2.20 14.54 25.47
N LEU A 136 0.91 14.31 25.21
CA LEU A 136 -0.14 15.13 25.78
C LEU A 136 -0.05 15.00 27.31
N ARG A 137 0.32 16.09 27.99
CA ARG A 137 0.22 16.18 29.44
C ARG A 137 -1.27 16.12 29.76
N ARG A 138 -1.70 15.14 30.56
CA ARG A 138 -3.05 15.20 31.13
C ARG A 138 -3.12 16.43 32.02
N LEU A 139 -4.06 17.33 31.74
CA LEU A 139 -4.35 18.50 32.57
C LEU A 139 -4.99 17.96 33.86
N GLY A 140 -4.19 17.54 34.84
CA GLY A 140 -4.68 16.90 36.07
C GLY A 140 -3.60 16.36 37.01
N ASP A 141 -2.40 16.03 36.51
CA ASP A 141 -1.32 15.49 37.35
C ASP A 141 -0.53 16.56 38.13
N ALA A 142 -1.16 17.71 38.41
CA ALA A 142 -0.63 18.73 39.31
C ALA A 142 -1.28 18.58 40.70
N THR A 143 -1.16 17.39 41.31
CA THR A 143 -1.42 17.25 42.74
C THR A 143 -0.13 17.55 43.50
N HIS A 144 -0.07 18.78 44.02
CA HIS A 144 0.34 19.12 45.39
C HIS A 144 1.25 18.09 46.09
N GLN A 145 2.50 18.48 46.35
CA GLN A 145 3.25 17.98 47.50
C GLN A 145 3.37 19.14 48.52
N PRO A 146 3.11 18.92 49.81
CA PRO A 146 3.42 19.89 50.87
C PRO A 146 4.94 20.05 51.04
#